data_AF-A0A7Y7J206-F1
#
_entry.id   AF-A0A7Y7J206-F1
#
_cell.length_a   1.000
_cell.length_b   1.000
_cell.length_c   1.000
_cell.angle_alpha   90.00
_cell.angle_beta   90.00
_cell.angle_gamma   90.00
#
_symmetry.space_group_name_H-M   'P 1'
#
loop_
_entity.id
_entity.type
_entity.pdbx_description
1 polymer ?
#
loop_
_entity_poly.entity_id
_entity_poly.type
_entity_poly.pdbx_seq_one_letter_code
_entity_poly.pdbx_strand_id
1 'polypeptide(L)'
;ADFDAGAMREMLSWPDIIGVAEVMDMRGVLERAPRMSGIVQAGLESGKLVCGHARGLEGPALQAFAAGGIESDHELTDRQDILSKLRAGMTLELRVSHEPVLPEAVAAFREIGRVPQTVTLCTDDIFPDDLVAQGGIVHLLRRLVQYGMDPVEALRCATLNAAQRLGRRDLGLV
;
A
#
# COMPACT_ATOMS: atom_id res chain seq x y z
N ALA A 1 1.90 -8.97 -24.05
CA ALA A 1 3.06 -8.06 -24.19
C ALA A 1 4.04 -8.38 -23.07
N ASP A 2 5.34 -8.24 -23.31
CA ASP A 2 6.35 -8.43 -22.28
C ASP A 2 6.79 -7.06 -21.74
N PHE A 3 6.60 -6.80 -20.45
CA PHE A 3 6.93 -5.51 -19.82
C PHE A 3 8.26 -5.60 -19.09
N ASP A 4 9.35 -5.33 -19.80
CA ASP A 4 10.70 -5.28 -19.26
C ASP A 4 11.06 -3.88 -18.68
N ALA A 5 12.32 -3.69 -18.31
CA ALA A 5 12.80 -2.41 -17.80
C ALA A 5 12.73 -1.27 -18.83
N GLY A 6 12.80 -1.57 -20.14
CA GLY A 6 12.66 -0.57 -21.20
C GLY A 6 11.23 -0.06 -21.26
N ALA A 7 10.26 -0.99 -21.33
CA ALA A 7 8.84 -0.65 -21.29
C ALA A 7 8.46 0.11 -20.01
N MET A 8 9.02 -0.28 -18.86
CA MET A 8 8.78 0.43 -17.59
C MET A 8 9.28 1.88 -17.64
N ARG A 9 10.48 2.14 -18.16
CA ARG A 9 10.98 3.52 -18.31
C ARG A 9 10.11 4.35 -19.24
N GLU A 10 9.64 3.76 -20.34
CA GLU A 10 8.72 4.43 -21.26
C GLU A 10 7.42 4.84 -20.54
N MET A 11 6.76 3.89 -19.86
CA MET A 11 5.53 4.19 -19.12
C MET A 11 5.75 5.21 -18.00
N LEU A 12 6.85 5.10 -17.25
CA LEU A 12 7.21 6.07 -16.20
C LEU A 12 7.53 7.46 -16.76
N SER A 13 7.80 7.61 -18.06
CA SER A 13 7.95 8.93 -18.68
C SER A 13 6.61 9.66 -18.89
N TRP A 14 5.49 8.93 -18.88
CA TRP A 14 4.17 9.51 -19.09
C TRP A 14 3.75 10.37 -17.89
N PRO A 15 3.14 11.55 -18.12
CA PRO A 15 2.76 12.46 -17.05
C PRO A 15 1.66 11.89 -16.14
N ASP A 16 0.81 11.01 -16.66
CA ASP A 16 -0.31 10.41 -15.92
C ASP A 16 0.11 9.23 -15.03
N ILE A 17 1.30 8.68 -15.24
CA ILE A 17 1.83 7.58 -14.42
C ILE A 17 2.54 8.17 -13.21
N ILE A 18 2.19 7.71 -12.02
CA ILE A 18 2.73 8.23 -10.75
C ILE A 18 3.69 7.27 -10.04
N GLY A 19 3.95 6.11 -10.63
CA GLY A 19 4.84 5.10 -10.07
C GLY A 19 4.74 3.74 -10.73
N VAL A 20 5.56 2.81 -10.24
CA VAL A 20 5.45 1.39 -10.53
C VAL A 20 4.31 0.83 -9.68
N ALA A 21 3.38 0.11 -10.33
CA ALA A 21 2.29 -0.59 -9.66
C ALA A 21 2.82 -1.72 -8.75
N GLU A 22 1.91 -2.47 -8.13
CA GLU A 22 2.27 -3.53 -7.17
C GLU A 22 3.29 -4.55 -7.72
N VAL A 23 4.50 -4.53 -7.19
CA VAL A 23 5.53 -5.50 -7.56
C VAL A 23 5.24 -6.84 -6.88
N MET A 24 4.52 -7.71 -7.60
CA MET A 24 4.12 -9.04 -7.11
C MET A 24 5.21 -10.11 -7.21
N ASP A 25 6.20 -9.94 -8.09
CA ASP A 25 7.35 -10.85 -8.19
C ASP A 25 8.35 -10.58 -7.06
N MET A 26 7.92 -10.87 -5.82
CA MET A 26 8.71 -10.70 -4.61
C MET A 26 10.03 -11.47 -4.69
N ARG A 27 9.99 -12.71 -5.20
CA ARG A 27 11.19 -13.54 -5.33
C ARG A 27 12.19 -12.90 -6.28
N GLY A 28 11.75 -12.38 -7.42
CA GLY A 28 12.60 -11.65 -8.35
C GLY A 28 13.29 -10.44 -7.70
N VAL A 29 12.59 -9.71 -6.83
CA VAL A 29 13.21 -8.62 -6.05
C VAL A 29 14.24 -9.16 -5.05
N LEU A 30 13.88 -10.18 -4.25
CA LEU A 30 14.75 -10.75 -3.21
C LEU A 30 16.02 -11.38 -3.77
N GLU A 31 15.90 -12.09 -4.89
CA GLU A 31 17.02 -12.75 -5.58
C GLU A 31 17.75 -11.80 -6.55
N ARG A 32 17.31 -10.54 -6.64
CA ARG A 32 17.85 -9.52 -7.58
C ARG A 32 17.85 -9.99 -9.03
N ALA A 33 16.81 -10.72 -9.44
CA ALA A 33 16.63 -11.15 -10.82
C ALA A 33 16.77 -9.95 -11.77
N PRO A 34 17.51 -10.06 -12.90
CA PRO A 34 17.84 -8.90 -13.75
C PRO A 34 16.61 -8.10 -14.20
N ARG A 35 15.50 -8.78 -14.46
CA ARG A 35 14.24 -8.16 -14.86
C ARG A 35 13.65 -7.29 -13.74
N MET A 36 13.45 -7.84 -12.54
CA MET A 36 12.87 -7.08 -11.43
C MET A 36 13.81 -5.99 -10.95
N SER A 37 15.11 -6.26 -10.87
CA SER A 37 16.11 -5.24 -10.59
C SER A 37 16.00 -4.08 -11.59
N GLY A 38 15.88 -4.36 -12.88
CA GLY A 38 15.73 -3.32 -13.91
C GLY A 38 14.43 -2.50 -13.79
N ILE A 39 13.30 -3.15 -13.49
CA ILE A 39 12.00 -2.49 -13.30
C ILE A 39 12.01 -1.59 -12.06
N VAL A 40 12.49 -2.10 -10.93
CA VAL A 40 12.56 -1.34 -9.68
C VAL A 40 13.54 -0.17 -9.82
N GLN A 41 14.71 -0.39 -10.45
CA GLN A 41 15.64 0.71 -10.73
C GLN A 41 15.03 1.78 -11.63
N ALA A 42 14.27 1.40 -12.66
CA ALA A 42 13.54 2.38 -13.48
C ALA A 42 12.55 3.22 -12.64
N GLY A 43 11.85 2.58 -11.69
CA GLY A 43 11.00 3.26 -10.71
C GLY A 43 11.77 4.28 -9.88
N LEU A 44 12.86 3.85 -9.25
CA LEU A 44 13.71 4.70 -8.41
C LEU A 44 14.33 5.88 -9.19
N GLU A 45 14.87 5.62 -10.38
CA GLU A 45 15.47 6.64 -11.27
C GLU A 45 14.45 7.69 -11.72
N SER A 46 13.17 7.31 -11.84
CA SER A 46 12.10 8.25 -12.22
C SER A 46 11.70 9.23 -11.11
N GLY A 47 12.09 8.95 -9.85
CA GLY A 47 11.66 9.70 -8.67
C GLY A 47 10.16 9.56 -8.34
N LYS A 48 9.48 8.59 -8.96
CA LYS A 48 8.08 8.24 -8.73
C LYS A 48 7.96 7.10 -7.71
N LEU A 49 6.73 6.78 -7.32
CA LEU A 49 6.45 5.74 -6.33
C LEU A 49 6.86 4.35 -6.84
N VAL A 50 7.23 3.47 -5.92
CA VAL A 50 7.41 2.03 -6.21
C VAL A 50 6.57 1.22 -5.22
N CYS A 51 5.38 0.81 -5.67
CA CYS A 51 4.40 0.12 -4.84
C CYS A 51 4.65 -1.39 -4.80
N GLY A 52 4.25 -2.03 -3.71
CA GLY A 52 4.57 -3.43 -3.44
C GLY A 52 3.37 -4.33 -3.22
N HIS A 53 3.68 -5.62 -3.25
CA HIS A 53 2.82 -6.71 -2.83
C HIS A 53 3.69 -7.64 -1.99
N ALA A 54 3.61 -7.54 -0.67
CA ALA A 54 4.52 -8.17 0.29
C ALA A 54 3.84 -9.30 1.09
N ARG A 55 2.95 -10.05 0.44
CA ARG A 55 2.19 -11.16 1.07
C ARG A 55 3.15 -12.19 1.66
N GLY A 56 3.06 -12.40 2.98
CA GLY A 56 3.83 -13.41 3.70
C GLY A 56 5.34 -13.12 3.82
N LEU A 57 5.79 -11.91 3.45
CA LEU A 57 7.17 -11.51 3.70
C LEU A 57 7.33 -11.07 5.15
N GLU A 58 8.28 -11.69 5.84
CA GLU A 58 8.59 -11.40 7.23
C GLU A 58 10.10 -11.26 7.45
N GLY A 59 10.47 -10.64 8.58
CA GLY A 59 11.85 -10.60 9.05
C GLY A 59 12.84 -10.13 7.96
N PRO A 60 13.95 -10.87 7.72
CA PRO A 60 14.94 -10.49 6.71
C PRO A 60 14.39 -10.36 5.29
N ALA A 61 13.38 -11.14 4.90
CA ALA A 61 12.82 -11.08 3.56
C ALA A 61 12.05 -9.76 3.36
N LEU A 62 11.22 -9.37 4.34
CA LEU A 62 10.54 -8.06 4.32
C LEU A 62 11.55 -6.90 4.25
N GLN A 63 12.61 -6.97 5.05
CA GLN A 63 13.67 -5.94 5.05
C GLN A 63 14.40 -5.88 3.71
N ALA A 64 14.69 -7.02 3.09
CA ALA A 64 15.31 -7.07 1.76
C ALA A 64 14.41 -6.52 0.67
N PHE A 65 13.09 -6.78 0.74
CA PHE A 65 12.10 -6.24 -0.20
C PHE A 65 12.00 -4.71 -0.09
N ALA A 66 11.91 -4.18 1.13
CA ALA A 66 11.93 -2.75 1.38
C ALA A 66 13.25 -2.10 0.94
N ALA A 67 14.40 -2.72 1.28
CA ALA A 67 15.72 -2.24 0.85
C ALA A 67 15.94 -2.32 -0.68
N GLY A 68 15.16 -3.14 -1.38
CA GLY A 68 15.11 -3.17 -2.84
C GLY A 68 14.52 -1.89 -3.44
N GLY A 69 13.83 -1.07 -2.65
CA GLY A 69 13.19 0.17 -3.08
C GLY A 69 11.67 0.08 -3.11
N ILE A 70 11.06 -1.01 -2.63
CA ILE A 70 9.61 -1.14 -2.55
C ILE A 70 9.10 -0.45 -1.28
N GLU A 71 8.06 0.37 -1.40
CA GLU A 71 7.71 1.34 -0.37
C GLU A 71 6.35 1.10 0.30
N SER A 72 5.47 0.31 -0.30
CA SER A 72 4.10 0.09 0.19
C SER A 72 3.64 -1.35 0.07
N ASP A 73 2.57 -1.68 0.80
CA ASP A 73 1.90 -2.97 0.73
C ASP A 73 0.43 -2.89 1.14
N HIS A 74 -0.42 -3.65 0.44
CA HIS A 74 -1.84 -3.87 0.78
C HIS A 74 -2.14 -5.32 1.23
N GLU A 75 -1.17 -6.22 1.18
CA GLU A 75 -1.32 -7.65 1.46
C GLU A 75 -1.23 -8.00 2.95
N LEU A 76 -2.05 -7.31 3.74
CA LEU A 76 -2.10 -7.45 5.19
C LEU A 76 -2.89 -8.71 5.60
N THR A 77 -2.30 -9.52 6.47
CA THR A 77 -2.91 -10.79 6.92
C THR A 77 -3.43 -10.74 8.34
N ASP A 78 -2.64 -10.24 9.28
CA ASP A 78 -2.99 -10.17 10.70
C ASP A 78 -2.27 -9.01 11.42
N ARG A 79 -2.50 -8.91 12.73
CA ARG A 79 -1.91 -7.86 13.57
C ARG A 79 -0.39 -7.86 13.56
N GLN A 80 0.23 -9.04 13.62
CA GLN A 80 1.69 -9.15 13.67
C GLN A 80 2.30 -8.71 12.34
N ASP A 81 1.68 -9.10 11.23
CA ASP A 81 2.05 -8.68 9.89
C ASP A 81 1.98 -7.14 9.74
N ILE A 82 0.85 -6.53 10.14
CA ILE A 82 0.66 -5.07 10.13
C ILE A 82 1.75 -4.36 10.92
N LEU A 83 2.01 -4.80 12.16
CA LEU A 83 3.02 -4.21 13.01
C LEU A 83 4.43 -4.39 12.41
N SER A 84 4.71 -5.52 11.76
CA SER A 84 6.00 -5.77 11.13
C SER A 84 6.26 -4.84 9.93
N LYS A 85 5.26 -4.63 9.08
CA LYS A 85 5.34 -3.77 7.89
C LYS A 85 5.40 -2.28 8.25
N LEU A 86 4.68 -1.86 9.29
CA LEU A 86 4.83 -0.52 9.88
C LEU A 86 6.26 -0.30 10.42
N ARG A 87 6.82 -1.26 11.15
CA ARG A 87 8.20 -1.19 11.67
C ARG A 87 9.24 -1.21 10.56
N ALA A 88 8.97 -1.87 9.44
CA ALA A 88 9.80 -1.84 8.24
C ALA A 88 9.74 -0.49 7.49
N GLY A 89 8.87 0.44 7.92
CA GLY A 89 8.74 1.76 7.32
C GLY A 89 7.86 1.80 6.07
N MET A 90 7.09 0.75 5.81
CA MET A 90 6.21 0.70 4.64
C MET A 90 4.99 1.60 4.82
N THR A 91 4.53 2.16 3.70
CA THR A 91 3.17 2.71 3.60
C THR A 91 2.18 1.56 3.55
N LEU A 92 1.24 1.52 4.48
CA LEU A 92 0.17 0.54 4.44
C LEU A 92 -0.96 1.04 3.55
N GLU A 93 -1.43 0.18 2.67
CA GLU A 93 -2.60 0.38 1.83
C GLU A 93 -3.71 -0.54 2.37
N LEU A 94 -4.38 -0.13 3.45
CA LEU A 94 -5.36 -0.97 4.13
C LEU A 94 -6.59 -1.17 3.24
N ARG A 95 -6.86 -2.42 2.85
CA ARG A 95 -7.90 -2.78 1.88
C ARG A 95 -9.16 -3.35 2.50
N VAL A 96 -10.30 -3.13 1.84
CA VAL A 96 -11.59 -3.70 2.25
C VAL A 96 -11.87 -5.07 1.64
N SER A 97 -11.21 -5.41 0.52
CA SER A 97 -11.36 -6.70 -0.16
C SER A 97 -10.98 -7.91 0.71
N HIS A 98 -10.22 -7.68 1.79
CA HIS A 98 -9.93 -8.67 2.83
C HIS A 98 -10.42 -8.21 4.21
N GLU A 99 -11.73 -8.05 4.34
CA GLU A 99 -12.37 -7.49 5.53
C GLU A 99 -11.97 -8.10 6.90
N PRO A 100 -11.70 -9.41 7.04
CA PRO A 100 -11.25 -9.99 8.31
C PRO A 100 -10.00 -9.35 8.92
N VAL A 101 -9.16 -8.67 8.12
CA VAL A 101 -7.96 -7.99 8.62
C VAL A 101 -8.27 -6.65 9.31
N LEU A 102 -9.41 -6.03 9.02
CA LEU A 102 -9.77 -4.71 9.55
C LEU A 102 -9.81 -4.64 11.09
N PRO A 103 -10.47 -5.58 11.82
CA PRO A 103 -10.42 -5.57 13.28
C PRO A 103 -9.00 -5.77 13.84
N GLU A 104 -8.14 -6.55 13.15
CA GLU A 104 -6.74 -6.71 13.56
C GLU A 104 -5.93 -5.43 13.35
N ALA A 105 -6.19 -4.68 12.28
CA ALA A 105 -5.59 -3.36 12.06
C ALA A 105 -6.01 -2.37 13.16
N VAL A 106 -7.30 -2.30 13.48
CA VAL A 106 -7.78 -1.43 14.58
C VAL A 106 -7.15 -1.82 15.90
N ALA A 107 -6.99 -3.11 16.18
CA ALA A 107 -6.30 -3.59 17.37
C ALA A 107 -4.80 -3.21 17.38
N ALA A 108 -4.10 -3.35 16.24
CA ALA A 108 -2.70 -2.93 16.09
C ALA A 108 -2.52 -1.43 16.37
N PHE A 109 -3.40 -0.58 15.81
CA PHE A 109 -3.31 0.86 16.03
C PHE A 109 -3.63 1.25 17.48
N ARG A 110 -4.55 0.53 18.13
CA ARG A 110 -4.83 0.71 19.56
C ARG A 110 -3.64 0.32 20.43
N GLU A 111 -2.93 -0.75 20.09
CA GLU A 111 -1.69 -1.17 20.76
C GLU A 111 -0.58 -0.12 20.62
N ILE A 112 -0.44 0.49 19.44
CA ILE A 112 0.49 1.61 19.21
C ILE A 112 0.05 2.89 19.95
N GLY A 113 -1.24 3.01 20.27
CA GLY A 113 -1.86 4.18 20.91
C GLY A 113 -2.22 5.30 19.92
N ARG A 114 -1.98 5.12 18.62
CA ARG A 114 -2.36 6.04 17.54
C ARG A 114 -2.29 5.34 16.20
N VAL A 115 -2.96 5.91 15.20
CA VAL A 115 -2.84 5.45 13.80
C VAL A 115 -1.60 6.11 13.18
N PRO A 116 -0.64 5.34 12.64
CA PRO A 116 0.54 5.92 11.99
C PRO A 116 0.20 6.73 10.74
N GLN A 117 0.99 7.77 10.47
CA GLN A 117 0.82 8.64 9.30
C GLN A 117 1.07 7.95 7.95
N THR A 118 1.67 6.75 7.97
CA THR A 118 1.93 5.91 6.80
C THR A 118 0.79 4.94 6.51
N VAL A 119 -0.33 5.01 7.25
CA VAL A 119 -1.53 4.20 6.95
C VAL A 119 -2.43 4.96 5.99
N THR A 120 -2.66 4.38 4.82
CA THR A 120 -3.59 4.83 3.79
C THR A 120 -4.66 3.78 3.55
N LEU A 121 -5.72 4.13 2.81
CA LEU A 121 -6.82 3.23 2.50
C LEU A 121 -6.89 2.95 1.00
N CYS A 122 -7.19 1.71 0.63
CA CYS A 122 -7.50 1.33 -0.74
C CYS A 122 -8.71 0.38 -0.78
N THR A 123 -9.30 0.15 -1.95
CA THR A 123 -10.26 -0.96 -2.09
C THR A 123 -9.54 -2.26 -2.43
N ASP A 124 -8.41 -2.15 -3.14
CA ASP A 124 -7.90 -3.20 -4.01
C ASP A 124 -9.01 -3.62 -4.99
N ASP A 125 -9.21 -4.91 -5.25
CA ASP A 125 -10.33 -5.39 -6.05
C ASP A 125 -11.69 -5.27 -5.33
N ILE A 126 -12.69 -4.75 -6.04
CA ILE A 126 -14.09 -4.73 -5.58
C ILE A 126 -15.01 -5.24 -6.70
N PHE A 127 -15.94 -6.15 -6.36
CA PHE A 127 -16.91 -6.63 -7.32
C PHE A 127 -17.95 -5.53 -7.66
N PRO A 128 -18.53 -5.53 -8.89
CA PRO A 128 -19.47 -4.49 -9.29
C PRO A 128 -20.73 -4.42 -8.43
N ASP A 129 -21.26 -5.56 -7.98
CA ASP A 129 -22.41 -5.66 -7.10
C ASP A 129 -22.11 -5.12 -5.70
N ASP A 130 -20.93 -5.40 -5.15
CA ASP A 130 -20.46 -4.80 -3.90
C ASP A 130 -20.26 -3.29 -4.01
N LEU A 131 -19.69 -2.82 -5.13
CA LEU A 131 -19.51 -1.39 -5.38
C LEU A 131 -20.85 -0.65 -5.42
N VAL A 132 -21.88 -1.24 -6.05
CA VAL A 132 -23.23 -0.66 -6.10
C VAL A 132 -23.93 -0.72 -4.74
N ALA A 133 -23.85 -1.85 -4.05
CA ALA A 133 -24.58 -2.06 -2.80
C ALA A 133 -23.95 -1.33 -1.61
N GLN A 134 -22.61 -1.29 -1.56
CA GLN A 134 -21.85 -0.90 -0.36
C GLN A 134 -21.00 0.35 -0.59
N GLY A 135 -20.49 0.53 -1.81
CA GLY A 135 -19.54 1.57 -2.21
C GLY A 135 -18.07 1.14 -2.11
N GLY A 136 -17.15 1.98 -2.58
CA GLY A 136 -15.70 1.74 -2.52
C GLY A 136 -15.09 2.16 -1.17
N ILE A 137 -14.23 3.18 -1.17
CA ILE A 137 -13.59 3.71 0.06
C ILE A 137 -14.60 4.10 1.15
N VAL A 138 -15.80 4.55 0.76
CA VAL A 138 -16.87 4.86 1.73
C VAL A 138 -17.32 3.62 2.53
N HIS A 139 -17.31 2.44 1.91
CA HIS A 139 -17.60 1.18 2.61
C HIS A 139 -16.50 0.88 3.62
N LEU A 140 -15.24 0.95 3.20
CA LEU A 140 -14.08 0.75 4.08
C LEU A 140 -14.10 1.67 5.30
N LEU A 141 -14.39 2.96 5.11
CA LEU A 141 -14.53 3.92 6.22
C LEU A 141 -15.62 3.49 7.21
N ARG A 142 -16.79 3.07 6.72
CA ARG A 142 -17.88 2.56 7.59
C ARG A 142 -17.44 1.33 8.37
N ARG A 143 -16.73 0.39 7.74
CA ARG A 143 -16.24 -0.84 8.39
C ARG A 143 -15.21 -0.52 9.48
N LEU A 144 -14.24 0.33 9.20
CA LEU A 144 -13.23 0.74 10.20
C LEU A 144 -13.87 1.38 11.42
N VAL A 145 -14.83 2.30 11.22
CA VAL A 145 -15.58 2.93 12.32
C VAL A 145 -16.40 1.88 13.08
N GLN A 146 -17.07 0.96 12.38
CA GLN A 146 -17.82 -0.13 12.99
C GLN A 146 -16.94 -1.04 13.86
N TYR A 147 -15.70 -1.29 13.46
CA TYR A 147 -14.72 -2.04 14.25
C TYR A 147 -14.06 -1.23 15.37
N GLY A 148 -14.47 0.02 15.57
CA GLY A 148 -14.06 0.87 16.69
C GLY A 148 -12.84 1.74 16.42
N MET A 149 -12.52 2.02 15.16
CA MET A 149 -11.58 3.10 14.80
C MET A 149 -12.25 4.47 15.01
N ASP A 150 -11.48 5.44 15.50
CA ASP A 150 -11.95 6.83 15.57
C ASP A 150 -12.28 7.35 14.15
N PRO A 151 -13.48 7.92 13.90
CA PRO A 151 -13.85 8.40 12.57
C PRO A 151 -12.92 9.47 11.99
N VAL A 152 -12.32 10.32 12.82
CA VAL A 152 -11.38 11.35 12.39
C VAL A 152 -10.07 10.71 11.95
N GLU A 153 -9.59 9.68 12.66
CA GLU A 153 -8.42 8.92 12.24
C GLU A 153 -8.67 8.14 10.95
N ALA A 154 -9.85 7.52 10.80
CA ALA A 154 -10.25 6.83 9.57
C ALA A 154 -10.27 7.79 8.37
N LEU A 155 -10.84 8.99 8.55
CA LEU A 155 -10.83 10.04 7.53
C LEU A 155 -9.40 10.50 7.21
N ARG A 156 -8.55 10.70 8.23
CA ARG A 156 -7.15 11.09 8.02
C ARG A 156 -6.38 10.08 7.16
N CYS A 157 -6.61 8.78 7.36
CA CYS A 157 -6.03 7.73 6.51
C CYS A 157 -6.52 7.83 5.06
N ALA A 158 -7.81 8.12 4.87
CA ALA A 158 -8.43 8.24 3.55
C ALA A 158 -8.08 9.54 2.81
N THR A 159 -7.59 10.56 3.52
CA THR A 159 -7.35 11.90 2.97
C THR A 159 -5.89 12.32 3.14
N LEU A 160 -5.51 12.82 4.31
CA LEU A 160 -4.21 13.46 4.55
C LEU A 160 -3.06 12.49 4.32
N ASN A 161 -3.12 11.28 4.86
CA ASN A 161 -2.03 10.31 4.72
C ASN A 161 -1.85 9.89 3.26
N ALA A 162 -2.95 9.69 2.53
CA ALA A 162 -2.92 9.39 1.10
C ALA A 162 -2.33 10.54 0.29
N ALA A 163 -2.71 11.79 0.57
CA ALA A 163 -2.14 12.97 -0.08
C ALA A 163 -0.64 13.13 0.20
N GLN A 164 -0.20 12.85 1.43
CA GLN A 164 1.22 12.84 1.79
C GLN A 164 1.98 11.76 0.99
N ARG A 165 1.45 10.54 0.90
CA ARG A 165 2.03 9.45 0.11
C ARG A 165 2.18 9.83 -1.37
N LEU A 166 1.16 10.49 -1.93
CA LEU A 166 1.16 10.94 -3.33
C LEU A 166 1.99 12.21 -3.58
N GLY A 167 2.54 12.85 -2.55
CA GLY A 167 3.23 14.14 -2.67
C GLY A 167 2.32 15.30 -3.10
N ARG A 168 0.99 15.17 -2.93
CA ARG A 168 -0.03 16.12 -3.40
C ARG A 168 -0.49 17.03 -2.26
N ARG A 169 0.27 18.12 -2.04
CA ARG A 169 0.03 19.09 -0.95
C ARG A 169 -1.27 19.91 -1.07
N ASP A 170 -1.89 19.87 -2.24
CA ASP A 170 -3.16 20.52 -2.55
C ASP A 170 -4.39 19.65 -2.23
N LEU A 171 -4.17 18.39 -1.82
CA LEU A 171 -5.22 17.43 -1.51
C LEU A 171 -5.18 17.00 -0.03
N GLY A 172 -6.22 16.29 0.41
CA GLY A 172 -6.19 15.48 1.63
C GLY A 172 -6.37 16.22 2.96
N LEU A 173 -6.35 17.55 2.97
CA LEU A 173 -6.73 18.33 4.14
C LEU A 173 -8.19 18.76 4.00
N VAL A 174 -9.04 18.22 4.88
CA VAL A 174 -10.49 18.48 4.95
C VAL A 174 -10.81 19.26 6.22
#